data_AF-A0A1Q7QCS2-F1
#
_entry.id   AF-A0A1Q7QCS2-F1
#
_cell.length_a   1.000
_cell.length_b   1.000
_cell.length_c   1.000
_cell.angle_alpha   90.00
_cell.angle_beta   90.00
_cell.angle_gamma   90.00
#
_symmetry.space_group_name_H-M   'P 1'
#
loop_
_entity.id
_entity.type
_entity.pdbx_description
1 polymer ?
#
loop_
_entity_poly.entity_id
_entity_poly.type
_entity_poly.pdbx_seq_one_letter_code
_entity_poly.pdbx_strand_id
1 'polypeptide(L)'
;MAGRAAAERIRKAIALVNEVADGAGDEEITPTEIAEAIRDCLELTEIEQGSNVRKYLGEALDATSDGMPADFVAMTLYAALGALGESRSGA
;
A
#
# COMPACT_ATOMS: atom_id res chain seq x y z
N MET A 1 18.84 7.17 3.50
CA MET A 1 18.23 5.96 4.11
C MET A 1 16.71 6.10 4.34
N ALA A 2 16.18 7.32 4.53
CA ALA A 2 14.81 7.66 4.94
C ALA A 2 13.66 7.40 3.91
N GLY A 3 13.78 6.40 3.05
CA GLY A 3 12.62 5.93 2.26
C GLY A 3 12.70 4.45 1.94
N ARG A 4 13.71 3.76 2.47
CA ARG A 4 13.81 2.30 2.35
C ARG A 4 12.80 1.66 3.29
N ALA A 5 12.56 2.22 4.47
CA ALA A 5 11.59 1.72 5.42
C ALA A 5 10.14 1.86 4.88
N ALA A 6 9.78 3.02 4.33
CA ALA A 6 8.50 3.20 3.66
C ALA A 6 8.29 2.23 2.49
N ALA A 7 9.29 2.06 1.62
CA ALA A 7 9.21 1.12 0.51
C ALA A 7 9.01 -0.33 1.00
N GLU A 8 9.69 -0.74 2.06
CA GLU A 8 9.51 -2.06 2.68
C GLU A 8 8.10 -2.22 3.29
N ARG A 9 7.56 -1.19 3.93
CA ARG A 9 6.20 -1.24 4.52
C ARG A 9 5.13 -1.37 3.42
N ILE A 10 5.26 -0.60 2.34
CA ILE A 10 4.36 -0.68 1.17
C ILE A 10 4.47 -2.05 0.51
N ARG A 11 5.68 -2.61 0.35
CA ARG A 11 5.85 -3.99 -0.17
C ARG A 11 5.18 -5.04 0.70
N LYS A 12 5.21 -4.89 2.03
CA LYS A 12 4.50 -5.79 2.94
C LYS A 12 2.98 -5.70 2.77
N ALA A 13 2.44 -4.49 2.61
CA ALA A 13 1.01 -4.32 2.31
C ALA A 13 0.62 -4.95 0.97
N ILE A 14 1.47 -4.81 -0.06
CA ILE A 14 1.27 -5.47 -1.36
C ILE A 14 1.25 -7.00 -1.22
N ALA A 15 2.20 -7.57 -0.46
CA ALA A 15 2.26 -9.02 -0.25
C ALA A 15 0.97 -9.54 0.42
N LEU A 16 0.50 -8.86 1.47
CA LEU A 16 -0.76 -9.19 2.16
C LEU A 16 -1.96 -9.20 1.19
N VAL A 17 -2.06 -8.19 0.32
CA VAL A 17 -3.15 -8.11 -0.67
C VAL A 17 -3.04 -9.21 -1.72
N ASN A 18 -1.83 -9.55 -2.17
CA ASN A 18 -1.64 -10.63 -3.13
C ASN A 18 -1.96 -12.01 -2.53
N GLU A 19 -1.69 -12.24 -1.25
CA GLU A 19 -2.10 -13.48 -0.57
C GLU A 19 -3.63 -13.67 -0.62
N VAL A 20 -4.39 -12.57 -0.49
CA VAL A 20 -5.86 -12.57 -0.65
C VAL A 20 -6.25 -12.88 -2.09
N ALA A 21 -5.60 -12.24 -3.07
CA ALA A 21 -5.89 -12.42 -4.49
C ALA A 21 -5.60 -13.87 -4.96
N ASP A 22 -4.49 -14.44 -4.50
CA ASP A 22 -4.06 -15.79 -4.84
C ASP A 22 -4.81 -16.88 -4.05
N GLY A 23 -5.62 -16.49 -3.06
CA GLY A 23 -6.24 -17.43 -2.11
C GLY A 23 -5.19 -18.25 -1.34
N ALA A 24 -3.98 -17.69 -1.19
CA ALA A 24 -2.80 -18.38 -0.72
C ALA A 24 -2.67 -18.19 0.80
N GLY A 25 -3.49 -18.90 1.57
CA GLY A 25 -3.42 -18.90 3.02
C GLY A 25 -4.44 -19.84 3.63
N ASP A 26 -4.04 -20.61 4.66
CA ASP A 26 -5.00 -21.33 5.53
C ASP A 26 -5.79 -20.35 6.42
N GLU A 27 -5.33 -19.10 6.53
CA GLU A 27 -5.92 -18.03 7.33
C GLU A 27 -6.66 -17.03 6.40
N GLU A 28 -7.93 -16.77 6.69
CA GLU A 28 -8.77 -15.86 5.91
C GLU A 28 -8.36 -14.41 6.19
N ILE A 29 -7.55 -13.83 5.30
CA ILE A 29 -7.17 -12.41 5.39
C ILE A 29 -8.41 -11.55 5.12
N THR A 30 -8.79 -10.75 6.11
CA THR A 30 -9.97 -9.90 6.04
C THR A 30 -9.67 -8.56 5.37
N PRO A 31 -10.67 -7.90 4.75
CA PRO A 31 -10.52 -6.53 4.26
C PRO A 31 -10.08 -5.53 5.33
N THR A 32 -10.40 -5.80 6.61
CA THR A 32 -10.00 -4.95 7.74
C THR A 32 -8.49 -4.97 7.93
N GLU A 33 -7.85 -6.14 7.85
CA GLU A 33 -6.40 -6.28 8.00
C GLU A 33 -5.65 -5.59 6.85
N ILE A 34 -6.18 -5.67 5.64
CA ILE A 34 -5.66 -4.91 4.49
C ILE A 34 -5.74 -3.41 4.77
N ALA A 35 -6.91 -2.92 5.23
CA ALA A 35 -7.11 -1.52 5.53
C ALA A 35 -6.20 -1.03 6.67
N GLU A 36 -5.90 -1.86 7.67
CA GLU A 36 -4.93 -1.57 8.73
C GLU A 36 -3.50 -1.46 8.17
N ALA A 37 -3.07 -2.41 7.33
CA ALA A 37 -1.74 -2.37 6.71
C ALA A 37 -1.52 -1.12 5.84
N ILE A 38 -2.57 -0.65 5.14
CA ILE A 38 -2.52 0.58 4.35
C ILE A 38 -2.50 1.82 5.26
N ARG A 39 -3.30 1.83 6.33
CA ARG A 39 -3.29 2.92 7.33
C ARG A 39 -1.92 3.06 8.00
N ASP A 40 -1.29 1.96 8.37
CA ASP A 40 0.08 1.93 8.89
C ASP A 40 1.08 2.61 7.95
N CYS A 41 0.90 2.44 6.63
CA CYS A 41 1.74 3.11 5.64
C CYS A 41 1.49 4.63 5.63
N LEU A 42 0.23 5.08 5.76
CA LEU A 42 -0.13 6.50 5.80
C LEU A 42 0.41 7.26 7.03
N GLU A 43 0.75 6.55 8.10
CA GLU A 43 1.34 7.10 9.32
C GLU A 43 2.87 7.24 9.26
N LEU A 44 3.51 6.76 8.19
CA LEU A 44 4.94 6.88 8.03
C LEU A 44 5.38 8.34 7.85
N THR A 45 6.26 8.80 8.73
CA THR A 45 6.82 10.16 8.69
C THR A 45 7.63 10.46 7.42
N GLU A 46 8.07 9.42 6.71
CA GLU A 46 8.79 9.51 5.43
C GLU A 46 7.86 9.86 4.25
N ILE A 47 6.54 9.78 4.44
CA ILE A 47 5.54 10.10 3.41
C ILE A 47 5.06 11.53 3.61
N GLU A 48 5.50 12.42 2.72
CA GLU A 48 5.13 13.82 2.77
C GLU A 48 3.62 14.03 2.56
N GLN A 49 3.06 14.99 3.29
CA GLN A 49 1.70 15.46 3.08
C GLN A 49 1.57 16.04 1.66
N GLY A 50 0.55 15.61 0.92
CA GLY A 50 0.34 16.02 -0.48
C GLY A 50 1.19 15.28 -1.52
N SER A 51 2.05 14.33 -1.13
CA SER A 51 2.77 13.49 -2.08
C SER A 51 1.83 12.58 -2.87
N ASN A 52 2.23 12.24 -4.11
CA ASN A 52 1.53 11.22 -4.90
C ASN A 52 1.50 9.86 -4.17
N VAL A 53 2.53 9.53 -3.38
CA VAL A 53 2.56 8.33 -2.54
C VAL A 53 1.37 8.31 -1.58
N ARG A 54 1.15 9.41 -0.84
CA ARG A 54 0.01 9.52 0.09
C ARG A 54 -1.32 9.44 -0.63
N LYS A 55 -1.43 10.06 -1.82
CA LYS A 55 -2.63 9.99 -2.65
C LYS A 55 -2.96 8.54 -3.01
N TYR A 56 -2.01 7.80 -3.56
CA TYR A 56 -2.22 6.40 -3.95
C TYR A 56 -2.52 5.50 -2.74
N LEU A 57 -1.89 5.72 -1.59
CA LEU A 57 -2.24 5.00 -0.36
C LEU A 57 -3.67 5.29 0.11
N GLY A 58 -4.14 6.53 -0.02
CA GLY A 58 -5.54 6.88 0.25
C GLY A 58 -6.51 6.18 -0.70
N GLU A 59 -6.22 6.21 -2.00
CA GLU A 59 -7.04 5.52 -3.01
C GLU A 59 -7.09 4.00 -2.77
N ALA A 60 -5.99 3.38 -2.33
CA ALA A 60 -5.97 1.96 -1.98
C ALA A 60 -6.81 1.66 -0.73
N LEU A 61 -6.81 2.55 0.27
CA LEU A 61 -7.62 2.42 1.48
C LEU A 61 -9.12 2.55 1.18
N ASP A 62 -9.49 3.55 0.38
CA ASP A 62 -10.87 3.77 -0.06
C ASP A 62 -11.36 2.56 -0.85
N ALA A 63 -10.56 2.07 -1.81
CA ALA A 63 -10.87 0.88 -2.59
C ALA A 63 -11.08 -0.37 -1.73
N THR A 64 -10.24 -0.58 -0.71
CA THR A 64 -10.39 -1.69 0.24
C THR A 64 -11.71 -1.57 1.01
N SER A 65 -12.06 -0.35 1.43
CA SER A 65 -13.29 -0.07 2.18
C SER A 65 -14.55 -0.23 1.32
N ASP A 66 -14.44 0.07 0.02
CA ASP A 66 -15.50 -0.09 -0.97
C ASP A 66 -15.70 -1.55 -1.43
N GLY A 67 -14.86 -2.48 -0.95
CA GLY A 67 -14.91 -3.89 -1.34
C GLY A 67 -14.42 -4.13 -2.77
N MET A 68 -13.52 -3.28 -3.27
CA MET A 68 -12.90 -3.47 -4.58
C MET A 68 -12.04 -4.75 -4.61
N PRO A 69 -11.83 -5.36 -5.79
CA PRO A 69 -11.00 -6.55 -5.92
C PRO A 69 -9.56 -6.34 -5.42
N ALA A 70 -8.98 -7.38 -4.83
CA ALA A 70 -7.61 -7.36 -4.31
C ALA A 70 -6.58 -6.94 -5.38
N ASP A 71 -6.73 -7.38 -6.63
CA ASP A 71 -5.87 -6.95 -7.75
C ASP A 71 -5.86 -5.43 -7.96
N PHE A 72 -7.02 -4.78 -7.81
CA PHE A 72 -7.14 -3.32 -7.96
C PHE A 72 -6.45 -2.59 -6.81
N VAL A 73 -6.62 -3.10 -5.59
CA VAL A 73 -5.93 -2.57 -4.39
C VAL A 73 -4.41 -2.74 -4.56
N ALA A 74 -3.94 -3.93 -4.98
CA ALA A 74 -2.52 -4.20 -5.22
C ALA A 74 -1.94 -3.29 -6.31
N MET A 75 -2.65 -3.12 -7.44
CA MET A 75 -2.26 -2.21 -8.50
C MET A 75 -2.05 -0.77 -8.00
N THR A 76 -2.97 -0.28 -7.14
CA THR A 76 -2.87 1.07 -6.56
C THR A 76 -1.69 1.17 -5.59
N LEU A 77 -1.40 0.13 -4.80
CA LEU A 77 -0.21 0.08 -3.93
C LEU A 77 1.10 0.02 -4.72
N TYR A 78 1.13 -0.65 -5.88
CA TYR A 78 2.28 -0.60 -6.79
C TYR A 78 2.51 0.81 -7.34
N ALA A 79 1.46 1.58 -7.62
CA ALA A 79 1.58 2.98 -8.01
C ALA A 79 2.18 3.84 -6.88
N ALA A 80 1.77 3.61 -5.63
CA ALA A 80 2.38 4.25 -4.46
C ALA A 80 3.89 3.93 -4.35
N LEU A 81 4.27 2.68 -4.57
CA LEU A 81 5.67 2.24 -4.56
C LEU A 81 6.49 2.88 -5.70
N GLY A 82 5.91 2.98 -6.90
CA GLY A 82 6.51 3.66 -8.05
C GLY A 82 6.78 5.14 -7.75
N ALA A 83 5.75 5.85 -7.25
CA ALA A 83 5.87 7.26 -6.87
C ALA A 83 6.94 7.49 -5.80
N LEU A 84 7.09 6.58 -4.83
CA LEU A 84 8.12 6.66 -3.79
C LEU A 84 9.54 6.50 -4.38
N GLY A 85 9.68 5.70 -5.44
CA GLY A 85 10.92 5.54 -6.19
C GLY A 85 11.27 6.77 -7.05
N GLU A 86 10.28 7.37 -7.69
CA GLU A 86 10.45 8.61 -8.48
C GLU A 86 10.83 9.79 -7.59
N SER A 87 10.22 9.95 -6.41
CA SER A 87 10.59 10.96 -5.41
C SER A 87 12.06 10.85 -4.96
N ARG A 88 12.70 9.68 -5.09
CA ARG A 88 14.11 9.48 -4.77
C ARG A 88 15.05 9.77 -5.95
N SER A 89 14.60 9.55 -7.18
CA SER A 89 15.46 9.73 -8.36
C SER A 89 15.57 11.20 -8.81
N GLY A 90 14.77 12.10 -8.24
CA GLY A 90 14.75 13.54 -8.54
C GLY A 90 15.38 14.44 -7.48
N ALA A 91 16.10 13.90 -6.48
CA ALA A 91 16.75 14.66 -5.41
C ALA A 91 18.28 14.76 -5.58
#